data_AF-A0A1V5TSW6-F1
#
_entry.id   AF-A0A1V5TSW6-F1
#
_cell.length_a   1.000
_cell.length_b   1.000
_cell.length_c   1.000
_cell.angle_alpha   90.00
_cell.angle_beta   90.00
_cell.angle_gamma   90.00
#
_symmetry.space_group_name_H-M   'P 1'
#
loop_
_entity.id
_entity.type
_entity.pdbx_description
1 polymer ?
#
loop_
_entity_poly.entity_id
_entity_poly.type
_entity_poly.pdbx_seq_one_letter_code
_entity_poly.pdbx_strand_id
1 'polypeptide(L)'
;MLKDMSEAYTIIRAIHLLAAALWFGLVMVINFVIQPVLISLKGELRGQIVKSVFPRIFKLASIFSATVVITGLYMVYYLTNGNLEALLHGRWGISILIGSSLGILLTLFHFFLEEKLSKKIMLGKQGDNQKLEEVHLKMKIVPRVGLTILTIIFLLMINAAHGII
;
A
#
# COMPACT_ATOMS: atom_id res chain seq x y z
N MET A 1 -2.48 -29.59 -15.83
CA MET A 1 -1.64 -28.39 -16.05
C MET A 1 -1.26 -27.66 -14.75
N LEU A 2 -1.31 -28.33 -13.57
CA LEU A 2 -1.04 -27.72 -12.25
C LEU A 2 0.21 -28.26 -11.54
N LYS A 3 1.00 -29.14 -12.20
CA LYS A 3 1.99 -29.98 -11.52
C LYS A 3 3.43 -29.45 -11.53
N ASP A 4 3.74 -28.45 -12.36
CA ASP A 4 5.09 -27.86 -12.44
C ASP A 4 5.07 -26.34 -12.27
N MET A 5 4.43 -25.82 -11.21
CA MET A 5 4.76 -24.46 -10.78
C MET A 5 6.15 -24.50 -10.14
N SER A 6 7.10 -23.75 -10.70
CA SER A 6 8.45 -23.71 -10.15
C SER A 6 8.42 -23.33 -8.66
N GLU A 7 9.31 -23.92 -7.87
CA GLU A 7 9.44 -23.62 -6.44
C GLU A 7 9.56 -22.10 -6.21
N ALA A 8 10.30 -21.42 -7.09
CA ALA A 8 10.44 -19.96 -7.11
C ALA A 8 9.10 -19.22 -7.22
N TYR A 9 8.18 -19.65 -8.10
CA TYR A 9 6.86 -19.01 -8.22
C TYR A 9 6.05 -19.14 -6.92
N THR A 10 6.09 -20.32 -6.28
CA THR A 10 5.37 -20.55 -5.03
C THR A 10 5.92 -19.68 -3.89
N ILE A 11 7.24 -19.57 -3.79
CA ILE A 11 7.90 -18.70 -2.81
C ILE A 11 7.54 -17.22 -3.06
N ILE A 12 7.63 -16.76 -4.31
CA ILE A 12 7.31 -15.37 -4.67
C ILE A 12 5.85 -15.05 -4.40
N ARG A 13 4.93 -15.97 -4.69
CA ARG A 13 3.50 -15.83 -4.36
C ARG A 13 3.29 -15.70 -2.84
N ALA A 14 3.98 -16.52 -2.03
CA ALA A 14 3.90 -16.41 -0.59
C ALA A 14 4.42 -15.07 -0.07
N ILE A 15 5.57 -14.60 -0.58
CA ILE A 15 6.13 -13.29 -0.24
C ILE A 15 5.15 -12.17 -0.63
N HIS A 16 4.57 -12.22 -1.82
CA HIS A 16 3.58 -11.25 -2.28
C HIS A 16 2.39 -11.16 -1.34
N LEU A 17 1.79 -12.30 -0.98
CA LEU A 17 0.62 -12.36 -0.10
C LEU A 17 0.95 -11.88 1.31
N LEU A 18 2.10 -12.26 1.86
CA LEU A 18 2.55 -11.80 3.17
C LEU A 18 2.80 -10.29 3.18
N ALA A 19 3.49 -9.75 2.18
CA ALA A 19 3.73 -8.32 2.06
C ALA A 19 2.42 -7.53 1.86
N ALA A 20 1.48 -8.05 1.08
CA ALA A 20 0.17 -7.45 0.88
C ALA A 20 -0.64 -7.43 2.19
N ALA A 21 -0.64 -8.54 2.94
CA ALA A 21 -1.31 -8.61 4.24
C ALA A 21 -0.69 -7.66 5.27
N LEU A 22 0.64 -7.56 5.32
CA LEU A 22 1.34 -6.63 6.20
C LEU A 22 1.07 -5.17 5.81
N TRP A 23 1.04 -4.86 4.52
CA TRP A 23 0.71 -3.52 4.05
C TRP A 23 -0.73 -3.14 4.39
N PHE A 24 -1.69 -4.03 4.12
CA PHE A 24 -3.09 -3.84 4.47
C PHE A 24 -3.27 -3.68 5.99
N GLY A 25 -2.67 -4.57 6.78
CA GLY A 25 -2.71 -4.53 8.24
C GLY A 25 -2.14 -3.22 8.81
N LEU A 26 -1.03 -2.73 8.25
CA LEU A 26 -0.45 -1.44 8.63
C LEU A 26 -1.45 -0.31 8.40
N VAL A 27 -2.11 -0.28 7.23
CA VAL A 27 -3.12 0.74 6.91
C VAL A 27 -4.35 0.63 7.81
N MET A 28 -4.78 -0.58 8.17
CA MET A 28 -5.85 -0.81 9.14
C MET A 28 -5.48 -0.21 10.50
N VAL A 29 -4.29 -0.52 11.05
CA VAL A 29 -3.83 0.02 12.33
C VAL A 29 -3.77 1.55 12.30
N ILE A 30 -3.32 2.15 11.20
CA ILE A 30 -3.30 3.61 11.05
C ILE A 30 -4.72 4.19 11.16
N ASN A 31 -5.69 3.61 10.45
CA ASN A 31 -7.05 4.14 10.38
C ASN A 31 -7.84 3.93 11.68
N PHE A 32 -7.73 2.75 12.30
CA PHE A 32 -8.59 2.36 13.41
C PHE A 32 -7.96 2.55 14.79
N VAL A 33 -6.64 2.68 14.88
CA VAL A 33 -5.94 2.82 16.16
C VAL A 33 -5.19 4.15 16.24
N ILE A 34 -4.27 4.40 15.32
CA ILE A 34 -3.37 5.55 15.42
C ILE A 34 -4.11 6.87 15.14
N GLN A 35 -4.91 6.92 14.09
CA GLN A 35 -5.61 8.14 13.70
C GLN A 35 -6.60 8.63 14.78
N PRO A 36 -7.46 7.79 15.38
CA PRO A 36 -8.32 8.22 16.48
C PRO A 36 -7.55 8.79 17.66
N VAL A 37 -6.44 8.14 18.05
CA VAL A 37 -5.56 8.61 19.13
C VAL A 37 -4.92 9.95 18.76
N LEU A 38 -4.43 10.11 17.53
CA LEU A 38 -3.85 11.40 17.11
C LEU A 38 -4.86 12.54 17.05
N ILE A 39 -6.14 12.26 16.82
CA ILE A 39 -7.19 13.29 16.82
C ILE A 39 -7.50 13.75 18.24
N SER A 40 -7.46 12.84 19.23
CA SER A 40 -7.68 13.21 20.64
C SER A 40 -6.51 13.98 21.25
N LEU A 41 -5.28 13.77 20.76
CA LEU A 41 -4.08 14.45 21.22
C LEU A 41 -3.95 15.87 20.65
N LYS A 42 -3.51 16.81 21.49
CA LYS A 42 -3.31 18.23 21.14
C LYS A 42 -1.87 18.67 21.40
N GLY A 43 -1.48 19.77 20.75
CA GLY A 43 -0.22 20.46 21.01
C GLY A 43 1.03 19.60 20.76
N GLU A 44 2.02 19.78 21.63
CA GLU A 44 3.37 19.24 21.47
C GLU A 44 3.43 17.70 21.47
N LEU A 45 2.67 17.05 22.35
CA LEU A 45 2.63 15.59 22.46
C LEU A 45 2.22 14.93 21.14
N ARG A 46 1.23 15.51 20.45
CA ARG A 46 0.82 15.07 19.12
C ARG A 46 1.95 15.18 18.10
N GLY A 47 2.63 16.32 18.09
CA GLY A 47 3.76 16.58 17.19
C GLY A 47 4.92 15.61 17.41
N GLN A 48 5.22 15.28 18.67
CA GLN A 48 6.27 14.31 19.02
C GLN A 48 5.93 12.90 18.53
N ILE A 49 4.68 12.46 18.66
CA ILE A 49 4.24 11.14 18.15
C ILE A 49 4.34 11.10 16.64
N VAL A 50 3.85 12.14 15.94
CA VAL A 50 3.96 12.20 14.47
C VAL A 50 5.41 12.15 14.03
N LYS A 51 6.30 12.94 14.65
CA LYS A 51 7.73 12.97 14.30
C LYS A 51 8.47 11.66 14.59
N SER A 52 8.09 10.93 15.64
CA SER A 52 8.80 9.70 16.05
C SER A 52 8.25 8.43 15.41
N VAL A 53 6.94 8.35 15.17
CA VAL A 53 6.26 7.13 14.74
C VAL A 53 6.05 7.09 13.21
N PHE A 54 5.59 8.20 12.61
CA PHE A 54 5.20 8.19 11.18
C PHE A 54 6.36 7.91 10.22
N PRO A 55 7.59 8.38 10.43
CA PRO A 55 8.71 8.00 9.55
C PRO A 55 8.94 6.49 9.50
N ARG A 56 8.73 5.77 10.62
CA ARG A 56 8.85 4.31 10.66
C ARG A 56 7.70 3.63 9.93
N ILE A 57 6.48 4.14 10.10
CA ILE A 57 5.30 3.67 9.38
C ILE A 57 5.47 3.86 7.87
N PHE A 58 5.90 5.03 7.41
CA PHE A 58 6.11 5.30 6.00
C PHE A 58 7.19 4.38 5.40
N LYS A 59 8.30 4.19 6.11
CA LYS A 59 9.34 3.24 5.70
C LYS A 59 8.81 1.81 5.55
N LEU A 60 8.01 1.34 6.51
CA LEU A 60 7.39 -0.01 6.43
C LEU A 60 6.40 -0.11 5.27
N ALA A 61 5.54 0.90 5.09
CA ALA A 61 4.62 0.96 3.96
C ALA A 61 5.37 0.95 2.62
N SER A 62 6.49 1.66 2.52
CA SER A 62 7.37 1.68 1.36
C SER A 62 7.98 0.32 1.04
N ILE A 63 8.50 -0.37 2.06
CA ILE A 63 9.04 -1.72 1.89
C ILE A 63 7.95 -2.67 1.41
N PHE A 64 6.81 -2.74 2.10
CA PHE A 64 5.76 -3.70 1.77
C PHE A 64 5.11 -3.41 0.42
N SER A 65 4.79 -2.15 0.12
CA SER A 65 4.20 -1.75 -1.17
C SER A 65 5.12 -2.02 -2.35
N ALA A 66 6.43 -1.74 -2.21
CA ALA A 66 7.41 -2.09 -3.23
C ALA A 66 7.53 -3.61 -3.41
N THR A 67 7.59 -4.38 -2.31
CA THR A 67 7.63 -5.84 -2.39
C THR A 67 6.41 -6.39 -3.11
N VAL A 68 5.20 -5.92 -2.80
CA VAL A 68 3.95 -6.33 -3.46
C VAL A 68 4.00 -6.01 -4.95
N VAL A 69 4.38 -4.79 -5.33
CA VAL A 69 4.45 -4.40 -6.75
C VAL A 69 5.46 -5.24 -7.51
N ILE A 70 6.69 -5.40 -7.00
CA ILE A 70 7.76 -6.15 -7.68
C ILE A 70 7.37 -7.62 -7.85
N THR A 71 6.92 -8.26 -6.77
CA THR A 71 6.51 -9.67 -6.81
C THR A 71 5.25 -9.87 -7.65
N GLY A 72 4.32 -8.93 -7.65
CA GLY A 72 3.11 -8.96 -8.49
C GLY A 72 3.43 -8.85 -9.97
N LEU A 73 4.30 -7.92 -10.36
CA LEU A 73 4.77 -7.77 -11.74
C LEU A 73 5.50 -9.02 -12.22
N TYR A 74 6.34 -9.63 -11.37
CA TYR A 74 6.97 -10.90 -11.66
C TYR A 74 5.94 -12.01 -11.93
N MET A 75 4.93 -12.15 -11.07
CA MET A 75 3.89 -13.17 -11.25
C MET A 75 3.08 -12.94 -12.52
N VAL A 76 2.74 -11.68 -12.84
CA VAL A 76 2.07 -11.33 -14.10
C VAL A 76 2.92 -11.74 -15.29
N TYR A 77 4.21 -11.38 -15.29
CA TYR A 77 5.14 -11.76 -16.35
C TYR A 77 5.24 -13.28 -16.51
N TYR A 78 5.36 -14.01 -15.39
CA TYR A 78 5.45 -15.47 -15.38
C TYR A 78 4.18 -16.14 -15.91
N LEU A 79 3.00 -15.71 -15.46
CA LEU A 79 1.71 -16.31 -15.85
C LEU A 79 1.29 -15.98 -17.29
N THR A 80 1.73 -14.82 -17.80
CA THR A 80 1.42 -14.39 -19.18
C THR A 80 2.52 -14.75 -20.17
N ASN A 81 3.66 -15.28 -19.69
CA ASN A 81 4.88 -15.43 -20.47
C ASN A 81 5.27 -14.15 -21.22
N GLY A 82 5.04 -12.99 -20.57
CA GLY A 82 5.25 -11.66 -21.14
C GLY A 82 4.13 -11.12 -22.05
N ASN A 83 3.11 -11.92 -22.40
CA ASN A 83 2.00 -11.47 -23.23
C ASN A 83 0.94 -10.68 -22.42
N LEU A 84 1.10 -9.37 -22.33
CA LEU A 84 0.19 -8.50 -21.58
C LEU A 84 -1.24 -8.45 -22.16
N GLU A 85 -1.46 -8.82 -23.43
CA GLU A 85 -2.80 -8.89 -24.00
C GLU A 85 -3.67 -9.94 -23.30
N ALA A 86 -3.05 -10.96 -22.69
CA ALA A 86 -3.75 -11.95 -21.87
C ALA A 86 -4.49 -11.32 -20.69
N LEU A 87 -4.07 -10.14 -20.20
CA LEU A 87 -4.75 -9.41 -19.13
C LEU A 87 -6.03 -8.71 -19.59
N LEU A 88 -6.24 -8.54 -20.90
CA LEU A 88 -7.46 -7.93 -21.44
C LEU A 88 -8.61 -8.95 -21.57
N HIS A 89 -8.32 -10.23 -21.35
CA HIS A 89 -9.24 -11.31 -21.62
C HIS A 89 -9.67 -12.00 -20.33
N GLY A 90 -10.99 -12.18 -20.19
CA GLY A 90 -11.58 -12.93 -19.10
C GLY A 90 -11.54 -12.23 -17.74
N ARG A 91 -12.27 -12.81 -16.78
CA ARG A 91 -12.44 -12.25 -15.43
C ARG A 91 -11.12 -12.15 -14.66
N TRP A 92 -10.26 -13.16 -14.81
CA TRP A 92 -8.95 -13.21 -14.17
C TRP A 92 -8.06 -12.06 -14.66
N GLY A 93 -7.88 -11.92 -15.99
CA GLY A 93 -7.02 -10.91 -16.59
C GLY A 93 -7.42 -9.49 -16.19
N ILE A 94 -8.70 -9.16 -16.32
CA ILE A 94 -9.23 -7.82 -16.00
C ILE A 94 -9.05 -7.50 -14.51
N SER A 95 -9.29 -8.48 -13.62
CA SER A 95 -9.10 -8.29 -12.17
C SER A 95 -7.64 -8.02 -11.82
N ILE A 96 -6.71 -8.75 -12.45
CA ILE A 96 -5.27 -8.53 -12.28
C ILE A 96 -4.83 -7.19 -12.86
N LEU A 97 -5.33 -6.80 -14.04
CA LEU A 97 -5.01 -5.52 -14.68
C LEU A 97 -5.43 -4.33 -13.82
N ILE A 98 -6.69 -4.30 -13.37
CA ILE A 98 -7.22 -3.22 -12.51
C ILE A 98 -6.50 -3.24 -11.15
N GLY A 99 -6.38 -4.41 -10.53
CA GLY A 99 -5.74 -4.55 -9.22
C GLY A 99 -4.27 -4.10 -9.24
N SER A 100 -3.50 -4.55 -10.24
CA SER A 100 -2.09 -4.16 -10.41
C SER A 100 -1.93 -2.68 -10.72
N SER A 101 -2.79 -2.11 -11.57
CA SER A 101 -2.77 -0.67 -11.88
C SER A 101 -3.03 0.17 -10.63
N LEU A 102 -4.06 -0.16 -9.85
CA LEU A 102 -4.37 0.52 -8.59
C LEU A 102 -3.23 0.36 -7.58
N GLY A 103 -2.67 -0.84 -7.44
CA GLY A 103 -1.55 -1.12 -6.53
C GLY A 103 -0.30 -0.31 -6.90
N ILE A 104 0.07 -0.26 -8.19
CA ILE A 104 1.21 0.52 -8.68
C ILE A 104 0.97 2.02 -8.44
N LEU A 105 -0.20 2.53 -8.81
CA LEU A 105 -0.54 3.95 -8.63
C LEU A 105 -0.51 4.33 -7.13
N LEU A 106 -1.04 3.47 -6.26
CA LEU A 106 -1.03 3.71 -4.82
C LEU A 106 0.39 3.70 -4.25
N THR A 107 1.25 2.78 -4.69
CA THR A 107 2.67 2.72 -4.31
C THR A 107 3.43 3.96 -4.76
N LEU A 108 3.26 4.40 -6.01
CA LEU A 108 3.89 5.62 -6.53
C LEU A 108 3.40 6.87 -5.77
N PHE A 109 2.09 6.96 -5.53
CA PHE A 109 1.51 8.04 -4.73
C PHE A 109 2.07 8.06 -3.30
N HIS A 110 2.22 6.88 -2.68
CA HIS A 110 2.81 6.75 -1.35
C HIS A 110 4.26 7.27 -1.31
N PHE A 111 5.11 6.88 -2.27
CA PHE A 111 6.49 7.39 -2.32
C PHE A 111 6.56 8.91 -2.48
N PHE A 112 5.75 9.46 -3.37
CA PHE A 112 5.66 10.91 -3.56
C PHE A 112 5.19 11.63 -2.29
N LEU A 113 4.22 11.06 -1.58
CA LEU A 113 3.70 11.63 -0.35
C LEU A 113 4.71 11.50 0.80
N GLU A 114 5.37 10.36 0.94
CA GLU A 114 6.41 10.13 1.95
C GLU A 114 7.53 11.17 1.79
N GLU A 115 8.01 11.41 0.57
CA GLU A 115 9.05 12.41 0.32
C GLU A 115 8.59 13.81 0.74
N LYS A 116 7.35 14.19 0.38
CA LYS A 116 6.79 15.51 0.75
C LYS A 116 6.56 15.65 2.25
N LEU A 117 6.01 14.63 2.91
CA LEU A 117 5.67 14.67 4.33
C LEU A 117 6.92 14.55 5.20
N SER A 118 7.87 13.67 4.87
CA SER A 118 9.13 13.53 5.61
C SER A 118 9.91 14.85 5.62
N LYS A 119 10.02 15.53 4.46
CA LYS A 119 10.62 16.88 4.37
C LYS A 119 9.89 17.88 5.27
N LYS A 120 8.55 17.92 5.26
CA LYS A 120 7.76 18.82 6.12
C LYS A 120 7.91 18.50 7.62
N ILE A 121 7.97 17.21 7.98
CA ILE A 121 8.13 16.73 9.37
C ILE A 121 9.52 17.08 9.92
N MET A 122 10.57 16.97 9.08
CA MET A 122 11.95 17.30 9.43
C MET A 122 12.22 18.81 9.47
N LEU A 123 11.67 19.58 8.53
CA LEU A 123 11.87 21.03 8.42
C LEU A 123 10.96 21.86 9.34
N GLY A 124 9.91 21.24 9.91
CA GLY A 124 9.01 21.89 10.86
C GLY A 124 9.73 22.20 12.18
N LYS A 125 10.35 23.38 12.27
CA LYS A 125 10.74 23.98 13.55
C LYS A 125 9.51 24.10 14.46
N GLN A 126 9.73 23.90 15.76
CA GLN A 126 8.75 24.05 16.83
C GLN A 126 8.11 25.46 16.71
N GLY A 127 6.83 25.55 16.32
CA GLY A 127 6.09 26.82 16.24
C GLY A 127 5.33 27.11 14.94
N ASP A 128 5.56 26.40 13.82
CA ASP A 128 4.84 26.65 12.56
C ASP A 128 3.51 25.88 12.50
N ASN A 129 2.52 26.35 13.28
CA ASN A 129 1.22 25.70 13.48
C ASN A 129 0.44 25.45 12.17
N GLN A 130 0.59 26.31 11.15
CA GLN A 130 -0.11 26.14 9.86
C GLN A 130 0.40 24.91 9.07
N LYS A 131 1.72 24.66 9.05
CA LYS A 131 2.28 23.50 8.33
C LYS A 131 1.91 22.18 8.99
N LEU A 132 1.77 22.16 10.32
CA LEU A 132 1.35 20.97 11.07
C LEU A 132 -0.13 20.65 10.85
N GLU A 133 -0.97 21.65 10.66
CA GLU A 133 -2.40 21.49 10.40
C GLU A 133 -2.69 20.89 9.01
N GLU A 134 -1.96 21.33 7.98
CA GLU A 134 -2.05 20.76 6.63
C GLU A 134 -1.59 19.28 6.60
N VAL A 135 -0.52 18.96 7.32
CA VAL A 135 -0.04 17.57 7.48
C VAL A 135 -1.09 16.75 8.23
N HIS A 136 -1.75 17.32 9.23
CA HIS A 136 -2.81 16.64 9.95
C HIS A 136 -4.03 16.30 9.08
N LEU A 137 -4.49 17.25 8.26
CA LEU A 137 -5.60 17.02 7.33
C LEU A 137 -5.29 15.89 6.35
N LYS A 138 -4.07 15.87 5.80
CA LYS A 138 -3.60 14.82 4.88
C LYS A 138 -3.47 13.47 5.57
N MET A 139 -2.99 13.42 6.81
CA MET A 139 -2.94 12.20 7.62
C MET A 139 -4.33 11.66 8.01
N LYS A 140 -5.39 12.47 7.88
CA LYS A 140 -6.77 12.00 8.07
C LYS A 140 -7.32 11.31 6.82
N ILE A 141 -7.14 11.95 5.67
CA ILE A 141 -7.79 11.55 4.41
C ILE A 141 -7.01 10.44 3.72
N VAL A 142 -5.69 10.57 3.61
CA VAL A 142 -4.86 9.65 2.82
C VAL A 142 -4.99 8.20 3.30
N PRO A 143 -4.86 7.88 4.61
CA PRO A 143 -4.97 6.49 5.04
C PRO A 143 -6.35 5.89 4.76
N ARG A 144 -7.43 6.68 4.80
CA ARG A 144 -8.79 6.20 4.53
C ARG A 144 -8.98 5.87 3.06
N VAL A 145 -8.54 6.77 2.17
CA VAL A 145 -8.55 6.53 0.73
C VAL A 145 -7.68 5.32 0.39
N GLY A 146 -6.48 5.24 0.97
CA GLY A 146 -5.58 4.11 0.82
C GLY A 146 -6.22 2.79 1.28
N LEU A 147 -6.92 2.79 2.41
CA LEU A 147 -7.66 1.63 2.89
C LEU A 147 -8.73 1.19 1.89
N THR A 148 -9.57 2.11 1.42
CA THR A 148 -10.62 1.80 0.43
C THR A 148 -10.02 1.19 -0.84
N ILE A 149 -8.95 1.77 -1.38
CA ILE A 149 -8.28 1.27 -2.58
C ILE A 149 -7.69 -0.12 -2.33
N LEU A 150 -6.98 -0.32 -1.20
CA LEU A 150 -6.41 -1.63 -0.87
C LEU A 150 -7.50 -2.69 -0.66
N THR A 151 -8.63 -2.35 -0.04
CA THR A 151 -9.78 -3.26 0.07
C THR A 151 -10.29 -3.66 -1.31
N ILE A 152 -10.45 -2.71 -2.24
CA ILE A 152 -10.84 -3.02 -3.63
C ILE A 152 -9.83 -3.96 -4.28
N ILE A 153 -8.52 -3.70 -4.12
CA ILE A 153 -7.46 -4.56 -4.67
C ILE A 153 -7.57 -5.98 -4.10
N PHE A 154 -7.76 -6.14 -2.79
CA PHE A 154 -7.94 -7.46 -2.17
C PHE A 154 -9.18 -8.18 -2.70
N LEU A 155 -10.30 -7.48 -2.89
CA LEU A 155 -11.51 -8.05 -3.49
C LEU A 155 -11.25 -8.49 -4.93
N LEU A 156 -10.51 -7.71 -5.72
CA LEU A 156 -10.10 -8.09 -7.07
C LEU A 156 -9.18 -9.31 -7.07
N MET A 157 -8.26 -9.42 -6.12
CA MET A 157 -7.39 -10.60 -5.96
C MET A 157 -8.20 -11.85 -5.60
N ILE A 158 -9.19 -11.73 -4.70
CA ILE A 158 -10.10 -12.83 -4.35
C ILE A 158 -10.93 -13.24 -5.58
N ASN A 159 -11.45 -12.26 -6.34
CA ASN A 159 -12.18 -12.53 -7.57
C ASN A 159 -11.30 -13.21 -8.63
N ALA A 160 -10.04 -12.78 -8.77
CA ALA A 160 -9.08 -13.39 -9.68
C ALA A 160 -8.75 -14.83 -9.27
N ALA A 161 -8.59 -15.11 -7.97
CA ALA A 161 -8.30 -16.45 -7.47
C ALA A 161 -9.43 -17.47 -7.79
N HIS A 162 -10.69 -17.02 -7.79
CA HIS A 162 -11.84 -17.82 -8.20
C HIS A 162 -12.11 -17.79 -9.71
N GLY A 163 -11.37 -16.98 -10.48
CA GLY A 163 -11.52 -16.77 -11.92
C GLY A 163 -10.65 -17.65 -12.80
N ILE A 164 -9.89 -18.59 -12.23
CA ILE A 164 -8.97 -19.49 -12.95
C ILE A 164 -9.71 -20.73 -13.54
N ILE A 165 -11.04 -20.79 -13.44
CA ILE A 165 -11.88 -21.86 -14.03
C ILE A 165 -12.44 -21.41 -15.38
#